data_AF-A0A835MH09-F1
#
_entry.id   AF-A0A835MH09-F1
#
_cell.length_a   1.000
_cell.length_b   1.000
_cell.length_c   1.000
_cell.angle_alpha   90.00
_cell.angle_beta   90.00
_cell.angle_gamma   90.00
#
_symmetry.space_group_name_H-M   'P 1'
#
loop_
_entity.id
_entity.type
_entity.pdbx_description
1 polymer ?
#
loop_
_entity_poly.entity_id
_entity_poly.type
_entity_poly.pdbx_seq_one_letter_code
_entity_poly.pdbx_strand_id
1 'polypeptide(L)'
;MAVLHYSPTFPTGQPIHSFTKTRTFRVSCSNYSTLTSNKVVCSIFLFHFVVVVVVVVVGNISVQQTLLTCPFVVWVQFDRPYTSVMIVPTGVGASIGGYAGDALPVARALAAVADCVISHPNVLNAAMLYWPIPNVLYVEGYALDRFAEGSWALQTVHQNKVGLVLDAGIEDELRNRHLQVADAARASLGLPVVEYVVTDTPLQVEMWVDPTCGKSTGRIKRPDSLLRAVNTLVNLARVNAIAVVGRFPDEDVEGMEDYRQGKGIDLLAGVEAVISHLVVKEFQIPCAHAPAMSPLPLSSSLCPRSAAEEIGYTFLPCVLAGLSRAPQYIDRNSGALVNGCICASDIDSVILPIDAFGGEGALAFARNSTNKPLMIAVEENQTVLTDTPDKLGIEAVKVSNYWEAIGVIAAHKAGIDPNSLRRNGIKNIRCNTIVPSYNGCVKNSVMSPA
;
A
#
# COMPACT_ATOMS: atom_id res chain seq x y z
N MET A 1 31.32 13.33 -14.82
CA MET A 1 31.47 13.85 -13.45
C MET A 1 31.75 15.32 -13.52
N ALA A 2 30.78 16.17 -13.17
CA ALA A 2 31.03 17.58 -12.95
C ALA A 2 30.65 17.86 -11.49
N VAL A 3 31.67 17.93 -10.64
CA VAL A 3 31.55 18.31 -9.23
C VAL A 3 31.74 19.82 -9.20
N LEU A 4 30.68 20.56 -8.88
CA LEU A 4 30.79 21.99 -8.59
C LEU A 4 30.95 22.13 -7.07
N HIS A 5 32.17 22.44 -6.64
CA HIS A 5 32.46 22.87 -5.27
C HIS A 5 31.85 24.25 -5.01
N TYR A 6 31.17 24.40 -3.87
CA TYR A 6 30.79 25.70 -3.34
C TYR A 6 31.27 25.80 -1.88
N SER A 7 32.16 26.75 -1.61
CA SER A 7 32.59 27.14 -0.26
C SER A 7 31.96 28.49 0.09
N PRO A 8 31.30 28.68 1.24
CA PRO A 8 30.90 29.99 1.70
C PRO A 8 31.90 30.53 2.73
N THR A 9 32.44 31.71 2.47
CA THR A 9 33.05 32.58 3.49
C THR A 9 31.96 33.43 4.12
N PHE A 10 31.89 33.44 5.46
CA PHE A 10 31.03 34.33 6.23
C PHE A 10 31.86 35.46 6.84
N PRO A 11 31.39 36.73 6.82
CA PRO A 11 31.77 37.72 7.81
C PRO A 11 30.70 37.83 8.91
N THR A 12 31.21 37.94 10.12
CA THR A 12 30.54 38.10 11.42
C THR A 12 30.05 39.54 11.64
N GLY A 13 28.96 39.71 12.40
CA GLY A 13 28.71 40.93 13.21
C GLY A 13 27.42 41.75 13.01
N GLN A 14 26.36 41.39 13.76
CA GLN A 14 25.25 42.22 14.33
C GLN A 14 24.28 43.02 13.41
N PRO A 15 23.13 43.51 13.94
CA PRO A 15 21.98 42.77 14.47
C PRO A 15 20.69 43.02 13.65
N ILE A 16 19.65 42.28 14.03
CA ILE A 16 18.36 42.06 13.37
C ILE A 16 17.59 43.36 13.06
N HIS A 17 17.33 43.63 11.78
CA HIS A 17 16.13 44.36 11.32
C HIS A 17 15.61 43.77 10.00
N SER A 18 14.28 43.70 9.92
CA SER A 18 13.47 43.07 8.88
C SER A 18 13.92 43.33 7.43
N PHE A 19 14.09 42.27 6.63
CA PHE A 19 14.23 42.38 5.18
C PHE A 19 13.39 41.31 4.46
N THR A 20 12.26 41.72 3.91
CA THR A 20 11.64 41.08 2.74
C THR A 20 12.50 41.38 1.51
N LYS A 21 13.41 40.48 1.13
CA LYS A 21 14.19 40.58 -0.12
C LYS A 21 13.43 39.93 -1.27
N THR A 22 12.75 40.75 -2.07
CA THR A 22 12.21 40.38 -3.38
C THR A 22 13.36 40.21 -4.37
N ARG A 23 13.55 39.03 -4.97
CA ARG A 23 14.50 38.79 -6.06
C ARG A 23 13.81 39.08 -7.40
N THR A 24 14.25 40.12 -8.10
CA THR A 24 13.83 40.43 -9.47
C THR A 24 14.67 39.62 -10.46
N PHE A 25 14.06 38.71 -11.23
CA PHE A 25 14.70 38.05 -12.36
C PHE A 25 14.39 38.83 -13.65
N ARG A 26 15.43 39.23 -14.38
CA ARG A 26 15.30 39.74 -15.76
C ARG A 26 15.40 38.55 -16.72
N VAL A 27 14.30 38.22 -17.40
CA VAL A 27 14.33 37.34 -18.58
C VAL A 27 14.25 38.24 -19.81
N SER A 28 15.29 38.20 -20.65
CA SER A 28 15.33 38.88 -21.94
C SER A 28 14.82 37.93 -23.01
N CYS A 29 13.60 38.13 -23.50
CA CYS A 29 13.12 37.48 -24.71
C CYS A 29 13.46 38.37 -25.92
N SER A 30 14.47 37.96 -26.68
CA SER A 30 14.78 38.50 -28.01
C SER A 30 13.99 37.72 -29.06
N ASN A 31 13.00 38.37 -29.67
CA ASN A 31 12.60 38.28 -31.09
C ASN A 31 11.18 38.84 -31.26
N TYR A 32 11.07 40.06 -31.77
CA TYR A 32 10.17 40.47 -32.88
C TYR A 32 10.37 41.97 -33.15
N SER A 33 10.35 42.29 -34.44
CA SER A 33 10.74 43.55 -35.06
C SER A 33 9.72 44.69 -34.89
N THR A 34 10.26 45.89 -34.60
CA THR A 34 9.78 47.26 -34.92
C THR A 34 8.29 47.60 -34.73
N LEU A 35 7.98 48.31 -33.64
CA LEU A 35 7.09 49.49 -33.64
C LEU A 35 7.33 50.34 -32.39
N THR A 36 7.04 51.63 -32.53
CA THR A 36 7.61 52.79 -31.86
C THR A 36 7.23 52.99 -30.38
N SER A 37 8.24 53.44 -29.60
CA SER A 37 8.20 54.25 -28.38
C SER A 37 6.97 54.14 -27.46
N ASN A 38 7.05 53.27 -26.46
CA ASN A 38 6.55 53.52 -25.09
C ASN A 38 7.25 52.55 -24.13
N LYS A 39 7.84 53.07 -23.04
CA LYS A 39 8.53 52.24 -22.03
C LYS A 39 7.49 51.45 -21.23
N VAL A 40 7.31 50.17 -21.54
CA VAL A 40 6.53 49.23 -20.74
C VAL A 40 7.43 48.66 -19.64
N VAL A 41 7.06 48.87 -18.38
CA VAL A 41 7.69 48.20 -17.23
C VAL A 41 6.79 47.04 -16.82
N CYS A 42 7.13 45.82 -17.25
CA CYS A 42 6.47 44.60 -16.76
C CYS A 42 7.14 44.12 -15.46
N SER A 43 6.36 44.02 -14.39
CA SER A 43 6.77 43.34 -13.15
C SER A 43 6.00 42.04 -13.04
N ILE A 44 6.70 40.91 -13.05
CA ILE A 44 6.10 39.57 -12.90
C ILE A 44 6.21 39.17 -11.43
N PHE A 45 5.09 38.92 -10.78
CA PHE A 45 5.03 38.34 -9.44
C PHE A 45 4.66 36.86 -9.57
N LEU A 46 5.56 35.96 -9.18
CA LEU A 46 5.23 34.54 -9.00
C LEU A 46 4.70 34.35 -7.57
N PHE A 47 3.40 34.13 -7.44
CA PHE A 47 2.83 33.41 -6.30
C PHE A 47 2.47 32.01 -6.78
N HIS A 48 2.78 30.99 -5.96
CA HIS A 48 2.41 29.61 -6.28
C HIS A 48 0.91 29.57 -6.66
N PHE A 49 0.66 29.14 -7.91
CA PHE A 49 -0.63 28.95 -8.60
C PHE A 49 -1.35 30.12 -9.28
N VAL A 50 -0.86 31.37 -9.28
CA VAL A 50 -1.44 32.43 -10.14
C VAL A 50 -0.37 33.35 -10.72
N VAL A 51 -0.25 33.42 -12.04
CA VAL A 51 0.54 34.45 -12.73
C VAL A 51 -0.34 35.68 -12.92
N VAL A 52 -0.13 36.72 -12.11
CA VAL A 52 -0.79 38.02 -12.30
C VAL A 52 0.13 38.92 -13.12
N VAL A 53 -0.27 39.25 -14.34
CA VAL A 53 0.41 40.26 -15.16
C VAL A 53 -0.26 41.61 -14.92
N VAL A 54 0.39 42.51 -14.18
CA VAL A 54 -0.07 43.89 -14.01
C VAL A 54 0.62 44.77 -15.06
N VAL A 55 -0.15 45.27 -16.02
CA VAL A 55 0.33 46.28 -16.98
C VAL A 55 0.00 47.66 -16.40
N VAL A 56 1.00 48.37 -15.88
CA VAL A 56 0.84 49.77 -15.45
C VAL A 56 1.11 50.66 -16.66
N VAL A 57 0.04 51.20 -17.25
CA VAL A 57 0.14 52.31 -18.21
C VAL A 57 0.04 53.60 -17.41
N VAL A 58 1.10 54.41 -17.42
CA VAL A 58 1.08 55.74 -16.80
C VAL A 58 0.30 56.68 -17.73
N GLY A 59 -1.00 56.81 -17.48
CA GLY A 59 -1.87 57.75 -18.19
C GLY A 59 -3.35 57.39 -18.01
N ASN A 60 -4.09 58.32 -17.38
CA ASN A 60 -5.54 58.38 -17.15
C ASN A 60 -6.33 57.07 -17.00
N ILE A 61 -6.78 56.90 -15.76
CA ILE A 61 -7.48 55.77 -15.16
C ILE A 61 -8.76 55.42 -15.94
N SER A 62 -8.75 54.23 -16.55
CA SER A 62 -9.93 53.37 -16.67
C SER A 62 -9.45 51.92 -16.52
N VAL A 63 -9.75 51.32 -15.37
CA VAL A 63 -9.38 49.94 -15.07
C VAL A 63 -10.40 49.02 -15.75
N GLN A 64 -10.12 48.62 -16.99
CA GLN A 64 -10.79 47.47 -17.58
C GLN A 64 -10.05 46.21 -17.14
N GLN A 65 -10.72 45.44 -16.27
CA GLN A 65 -10.25 44.16 -15.78
C GLN A 65 -10.45 43.11 -16.88
N THR A 66 -9.52 43.05 -17.84
CA THR A 66 -9.52 42.00 -18.85
C THR A 66 -8.99 40.72 -18.23
N LEU A 67 -9.91 39.90 -17.70
CA LEU A 67 -9.64 38.51 -17.32
C LEU A 67 -9.29 37.72 -18.59
N LEU A 68 -7.99 37.66 -18.92
CA LEU A 68 -7.44 36.59 -19.75
C LEU A 68 -7.49 35.32 -18.91
N THR A 69 -8.62 34.62 -18.96
CA THR A 69 -8.68 33.22 -18.54
C THR A 69 -7.72 32.45 -19.44
N CYS A 70 -6.57 32.04 -18.93
CA CYS A 70 -5.84 30.93 -19.54
C CYS A 70 -6.87 29.81 -19.71
N PRO A 71 -7.02 29.21 -20.91
CA PRO A 71 -7.79 27.99 -21.00
C PRO A 71 -7.12 27.05 -20.00
N PHE A 72 -7.85 26.68 -18.95
CA PHE A 72 -7.53 25.47 -18.21
C PHE A 72 -7.49 24.41 -19.30
N VAL A 73 -6.28 23.96 -19.65
CA VAL A 73 -6.13 22.71 -20.35
C VAL A 73 -6.60 21.70 -19.32
N VAL A 74 -7.90 21.43 -19.34
CA VAL A 74 -8.46 20.23 -18.76
C VAL A 74 -7.83 19.14 -19.60
N TRP A 75 -6.71 18.62 -19.13
CA TRP A 75 -6.20 17.35 -19.62
C TRP A 75 -7.33 16.36 -19.34
N VAL A 76 -8.09 16.03 -20.38
CA VAL A 76 -9.00 14.90 -20.33
C VAL A 76 -8.11 13.73 -19.99
N GLN A 77 -8.28 13.17 -18.80
CA GLN A 77 -7.54 11.99 -18.37
C GLN A 77 -8.10 10.82 -19.19
N PHE A 78 -7.44 10.52 -20.31
CA PHE A 78 -7.80 9.41 -21.19
C PHE A 78 -7.41 8.04 -20.61
N ASP A 79 -6.61 8.03 -19.55
CA ASP A 79 -6.11 6.82 -18.90
C ASP A 79 -6.89 6.49 -17.64
N ARG A 80 -7.24 5.21 -17.48
CA ARG A 80 -7.81 4.70 -16.22
C ARG A 80 -6.81 4.88 -15.07
N PRO A 81 -7.27 5.03 -13.82
CA PRO A 81 -6.37 5.11 -12.66
C PRO A 81 -5.42 3.92 -12.60
N TYR A 82 -4.13 4.21 -12.38
CA TYR A 82 -3.11 3.17 -12.20
C TYR A 82 -3.20 2.58 -10.79
N THR A 83 -3.55 1.30 -10.71
CA THR A 83 -3.76 0.61 -9.43
C THR A 83 -2.66 -0.40 -9.18
N SER A 84 -1.98 -0.26 -8.05
CA SER A 84 -0.91 -1.17 -7.63
C SER A 84 -1.31 -1.94 -6.37
N VAL A 85 -0.95 -3.22 -6.30
CA VAL A 85 -1.09 -4.05 -5.11
C VAL A 85 0.28 -4.25 -4.48
N MET A 86 0.41 -3.98 -3.19
CA MET A 86 1.62 -4.28 -2.42
C MET A 86 1.33 -5.37 -1.40
N ILE A 87 2.04 -6.49 -1.52
CA ILE A 87 1.86 -7.67 -0.65
C ILE A 87 3.17 -7.94 0.08
N VAL A 88 3.10 -8.00 1.41
CA VAL A 88 4.15 -8.55 2.26
C VAL A 88 3.50 -9.58 3.17
N PRO A 89 3.62 -10.89 2.90
CA PRO A 89 2.88 -11.90 3.64
C PRO A 89 3.12 -11.81 5.14
N THR A 90 2.06 -12.00 5.91
CA THR A 90 2.10 -11.97 7.37
C THR A 90 2.83 -13.20 7.92
N GLY A 91 3.67 -13.03 8.94
CA GLY A 91 4.28 -14.14 9.68
C GLY A 91 5.43 -14.86 8.97
N VAL A 92 6.00 -14.29 7.91
CA VAL A 92 7.06 -14.93 7.11
C VAL A 92 8.46 -14.34 7.35
N GLY A 93 8.61 -13.43 8.32
CA GLY A 93 9.89 -12.78 8.61
C GLY A 93 10.45 -11.97 7.44
N ALA A 94 9.58 -11.21 6.75
CA ALA A 94 10.01 -10.37 5.65
C ALA A 94 11.05 -9.34 6.10
N SER A 95 12.10 -9.14 5.30
CA SER A 95 13.17 -8.19 5.62
C SER A 95 12.67 -6.75 5.71
N ILE A 96 11.60 -6.42 4.98
CA ILE A 96 10.81 -5.18 5.07
C ILE A 96 9.32 -5.57 5.10
N GLY A 97 8.59 -5.14 6.13
CA GLY A 97 7.20 -5.53 6.39
C GLY A 97 7.06 -6.76 7.28
N GLY A 98 8.16 -7.19 7.89
CA GLY A 98 8.17 -8.25 8.90
C GLY A 98 7.99 -7.74 10.33
N TYR A 99 7.95 -6.42 10.53
CA TYR A 99 7.74 -5.76 11.83
C TYR A 99 6.56 -4.79 11.74
N ALA A 100 5.93 -4.45 12.87
CA ALA A 100 4.78 -3.56 12.87
C ALA A 100 5.11 -2.19 12.24
N GLY A 101 4.64 -1.98 11.01
CA GLY A 101 4.72 -0.70 10.30
C GLY A 101 6.00 -0.43 9.53
N ASP A 102 6.96 -1.36 9.47
CA ASP A 102 8.25 -1.09 8.80
C ASP A 102 8.14 -1.11 7.25
N ALA A 103 7.04 -1.65 6.70
CA ALA A 103 6.67 -1.49 5.29
C ALA A 103 5.81 -0.24 4.99
N LEU A 104 5.31 0.48 6.01
CA LEU A 104 4.48 1.67 5.81
C LEU A 104 5.19 2.77 4.99
N PRO A 105 6.52 3.05 5.17
CA PRO A 105 7.23 4.00 4.32
C PRO A 105 7.22 3.61 2.83
N VAL A 106 7.30 2.32 2.51
CA VAL A 106 7.23 1.82 1.14
C VAL A 106 5.83 2.05 0.57
N ALA A 107 4.77 1.69 1.30
CA ALA A 107 3.40 1.93 0.88
C ALA A 107 3.13 3.43 0.63
N ARG A 108 3.67 4.31 1.49
CA ARG A 108 3.58 5.77 1.32
C ARG A 108 4.28 6.27 0.06
N ALA A 109 5.49 5.79 -0.19
CA ALA A 109 6.25 6.19 -1.38
C ALA A 109 5.60 5.66 -2.67
N LEU A 110 5.07 4.44 -2.62
CA LEU A 110 4.30 3.84 -3.70
C LEU A 110 3.01 4.63 -4.01
N ALA A 111 2.28 5.04 -2.97
CA ALA A 111 1.06 5.84 -3.10
C ALA A 111 1.31 7.24 -3.68
N ALA A 112 2.56 7.73 -3.68
CA ALA A 112 2.93 8.97 -4.34
C ALA A 112 3.09 8.83 -5.87
N VAL A 113 3.27 7.60 -6.38
CA VAL A 113 3.43 7.33 -7.82
C VAL A 113 2.21 6.65 -8.44
N ALA A 114 1.56 5.73 -7.72
CA ALA A 114 0.31 5.08 -8.15
C ALA A 114 -0.91 5.97 -7.87
N ASP A 115 -1.98 5.81 -8.66
CA ASP A 115 -3.23 6.54 -8.39
C ASP A 115 -4.02 5.88 -7.27
N CYS A 116 -3.95 4.55 -7.17
CA CYS A 116 -4.52 3.76 -6.09
C CYS A 116 -3.52 2.66 -5.66
N VAL A 117 -3.40 2.44 -4.36
CA VAL A 117 -2.62 1.33 -3.80
C VAL A 117 -3.56 0.44 -2.99
N ILE A 118 -3.48 -0.86 -3.18
CA ILE A 118 -4.18 -1.84 -2.35
C ILE A 118 -3.12 -2.55 -1.53
N SER A 119 -3.29 -2.57 -0.21
CA SER A 119 -2.42 -3.33 0.68
C SER A 119 -3.18 -3.75 1.93
N HIS A 120 -2.54 -4.53 2.78
CA HIS A 120 -3.18 -5.25 3.86
C HIS A 120 -2.70 -4.77 5.24
N PRO A 121 -3.42 -5.12 6.33
CA PRO A 121 -3.11 -4.69 7.69
C PRO A 121 -1.62 -4.78 8.06
N ASN A 122 -0.95 -5.90 7.77
CA ASN A 122 0.47 -6.09 8.10
C ASN A 122 1.43 -5.04 7.49
N VAL A 123 1.09 -4.43 6.35
CA VAL A 123 1.89 -3.34 5.76
C VAL A 123 1.52 -1.98 6.36
N LEU A 124 0.24 -1.79 6.71
CA LEU A 124 -0.34 -0.48 7.01
C LEU A 124 -0.45 -0.17 8.51
N ASN A 125 -0.50 -1.21 9.34
CA ASN A 125 -0.57 -1.12 10.78
C ASN A 125 0.84 -0.92 11.36
N ALA A 126 0.95 -0.01 12.31
CA ALA A 126 2.20 0.30 13.01
C ALA A 126 1.92 0.49 14.52
N ALA A 127 1.13 -0.42 15.08
CA ALA A 127 0.61 -0.38 16.45
C ALA A 127 -0.08 0.95 16.79
N MET A 128 0.59 1.82 17.54
CA MET A 128 0.08 3.14 17.94
C MET A 128 0.32 4.22 16.88
N LEU A 129 1.21 3.95 15.92
CA LEU A 129 1.47 4.84 14.79
C LEU A 129 0.48 4.58 13.66
N TYR A 130 0.04 5.66 13.05
CA TYR A 130 -0.79 5.65 11.86
C TYR A 130 -0.40 6.82 10.98
N TRP A 131 -0.34 6.59 9.67
CA TRP A 131 -0.14 7.64 8.69
C TRP A 131 -1.31 7.69 7.70
N PRO A 132 -1.99 8.83 7.53
CA PRO A 132 -3.07 8.93 6.58
C PRO A 132 -2.53 8.93 5.14
N ILE A 133 -2.94 7.92 4.36
CA ILE A 133 -2.62 7.80 2.93
C ILE A 133 -3.95 7.71 2.16
N PRO A 134 -4.44 8.81 1.56
CA PRO A 134 -5.83 8.91 1.11
C PRO A 134 -6.19 7.99 -0.06
N ASN A 135 -5.19 7.53 -0.82
CA ASN A 135 -5.33 6.65 -1.98
C ASN A 135 -4.81 5.22 -1.73
N VAL A 136 -4.73 4.80 -0.46
CA VAL A 136 -4.48 3.40 -0.10
C VAL A 136 -5.77 2.74 0.39
N LEU A 137 -6.09 1.58 -0.14
CA LEU A 137 -7.17 0.71 0.32
C LEU A 137 -6.63 -0.33 1.29
N TYR A 138 -7.25 -0.39 2.47
CA TYR A 138 -6.93 -1.30 3.56
C TYR A 138 -7.72 -2.61 3.41
N VAL A 139 -7.11 -3.65 2.83
CA VAL A 139 -7.78 -4.90 2.46
C VAL A 139 -7.18 -6.06 3.22
N GLU A 140 -8.00 -6.79 3.96
CA GLU A 140 -7.59 -7.97 4.72
C GLU A 140 -7.01 -9.06 3.77
N GLY A 141 -6.05 -9.87 4.25
CA GLY A 141 -5.30 -10.82 3.41
C GLY A 141 -6.17 -11.87 2.69
N TYR A 142 -7.13 -12.49 3.38
CA TYR A 142 -8.05 -13.43 2.73
C TYR A 142 -8.96 -12.69 1.74
N ALA A 143 -9.45 -11.50 2.08
CA ALA A 143 -10.20 -10.67 1.13
C ALA A 143 -9.36 -10.32 -0.12
N LEU A 144 -8.07 -10.06 0.05
CA LEU A 144 -7.15 -9.77 -1.04
C LEU A 144 -6.99 -10.99 -1.97
N ASP A 145 -6.92 -12.21 -1.41
CA ASP A 145 -6.90 -13.44 -2.21
C ASP A 145 -8.21 -13.60 -3.00
N ARG A 146 -9.37 -13.44 -2.36
CA ARG A 146 -10.69 -13.50 -3.04
C ARG A 146 -10.84 -12.42 -4.12
N PHE A 147 -10.28 -11.24 -3.86
CA PHE A 147 -10.22 -10.15 -4.84
C PHE A 147 -9.33 -10.54 -6.02
N ALA A 148 -8.12 -11.04 -5.78
CA ALA A 148 -7.17 -11.44 -6.82
C ALA A 148 -7.71 -12.56 -7.72
N GLU A 149 -8.44 -13.52 -7.13
CA GLU A 149 -9.17 -14.58 -7.85
C GLU A 149 -10.33 -14.03 -8.71
N GLY A 150 -10.69 -12.76 -8.55
CA GLY A 150 -11.84 -12.16 -9.22
C GLY A 150 -13.18 -12.64 -8.68
N SER A 151 -13.21 -13.23 -7.48
CA SER A 151 -14.45 -13.61 -6.80
C SER A 151 -15.12 -12.40 -6.15
N TRP A 152 -14.31 -11.50 -5.58
CA TRP A 152 -14.78 -10.27 -4.94
C TRP A 152 -14.32 -9.04 -5.72
N ALA A 153 -15.13 -7.98 -5.66
CA ALA A 153 -14.74 -6.63 -6.05
C ALA A 153 -14.68 -5.74 -4.79
N LEU A 154 -13.87 -4.67 -4.84
CA LEU A 154 -13.70 -3.74 -3.74
C LEU A 154 -14.53 -2.49 -3.97
N GLN A 155 -15.45 -2.20 -3.06
CA GLN A 155 -16.24 -0.98 -3.05
C GLN A 155 -15.66 0.01 -2.06
N THR A 156 -15.16 1.15 -2.55
CA THR A 156 -14.65 2.21 -1.67
C THR A 156 -15.77 2.84 -0.86
N VAL A 157 -15.44 3.30 0.34
CA VAL A 157 -16.38 3.93 1.28
C VAL A 157 -15.85 5.28 1.74
N HIS A 158 -16.76 6.18 2.08
CA HIS A 158 -16.39 7.40 2.78
C HIS A 158 -16.02 7.10 4.24
N GLN A 159 -16.81 6.25 4.89
CA GLN A 159 -16.67 5.90 6.29
C GLN A 159 -17.43 4.59 6.60
N ASN A 160 -16.82 3.69 7.36
CA ASN A 160 -17.44 2.48 7.90
C ASN A 160 -18.10 2.75 9.27
N LYS A 161 -18.92 1.82 9.76
CA LYS A 161 -19.31 1.69 11.16
C LYS A 161 -18.53 0.53 11.74
N VAL A 162 -17.59 0.83 12.64
CA VAL A 162 -16.67 -0.16 13.20
C VAL A 162 -17.24 -0.71 14.51
N GLY A 163 -17.40 -2.03 14.58
CA GLY A 163 -17.69 -2.76 15.81
C GLY A 163 -16.42 -3.34 16.43
N LEU A 164 -16.35 -3.39 17.76
CA LEU A 164 -15.20 -3.90 18.51
C LEU A 164 -15.56 -5.21 19.23
N VAL A 165 -14.86 -6.29 18.92
CA VAL A 165 -14.95 -7.54 19.69
C VAL A 165 -13.77 -7.60 20.66
N LEU A 166 -14.04 -7.80 21.94
CA LEU A 166 -13.04 -8.03 22.98
C LEU A 166 -13.13 -9.47 23.47
N ASP A 167 -12.01 -10.17 23.48
CA ASP A 167 -11.93 -11.52 24.05
C ASP A 167 -12.20 -11.50 25.56
N ALA A 168 -13.06 -12.41 26.03
CA ALA A 168 -13.36 -12.63 27.45
C ALA A 168 -12.13 -13.06 28.25
N GLY A 169 -11.08 -13.57 27.59
CA GLY A 169 -9.81 -13.88 28.22
C GLY A 169 -8.99 -12.65 28.65
N ILE A 170 -9.35 -11.44 28.18
CA ILE A 170 -8.62 -10.21 28.51
C ILE A 170 -8.93 -9.76 29.94
N GLU A 171 -7.88 -9.56 30.72
CA GLU A 171 -7.93 -9.05 32.09
C GLU A 171 -8.58 -7.66 32.14
N ASP A 172 -9.24 -7.33 33.25
CA ASP A 172 -10.03 -6.11 33.38
C ASP A 172 -9.23 -4.82 33.10
N GLU A 173 -7.98 -4.74 33.57
CA GLU A 173 -7.12 -3.58 33.31
C GLU A 173 -6.79 -3.46 31.82
N LEU A 174 -6.35 -4.55 31.19
CA LEU A 174 -5.98 -4.56 29.78
C LEU A 174 -7.20 -4.30 28.89
N ARG A 175 -8.36 -4.83 29.25
CA ARG A 175 -9.63 -4.57 28.58
C ARG A 175 -10.01 -3.09 28.65
N ASN A 176 -9.86 -2.47 29.82
CA ASN A 176 -10.11 -1.05 29.99
C ASN A 176 -9.17 -0.18 29.14
N ARG A 177 -7.90 -0.56 28.97
CA ARG A 177 -6.97 0.16 28.08
C ARG A 177 -7.43 0.11 26.62
N HIS A 178 -7.95 -1.02 26.14
CA HIS A 178 -8.51 -1.11 24.79
C HIS A 178 -9.79 -0.26 24.62
N LEU A 179 -10.66 -0.24 25.62
CA LEU A 179 -11.84 0.63 25.63
C LEU A 179 -11.46 2.11 25.62
N GLN A 180 -10.46 2.51 26.40
CA GLN A 180 -9.91 3.87 26.40
C GLN A 180 -9.34 4.26 25.03
N VAL A 181 -8.70 3.32 24.31
CA VAL A 181 -8.24 3.56 22.94
C VAL A 181 -9.41 3.78 21.99
N ALA A 182 -10.48 2.98 22.10
CA ALA A 182 -11.69 3.18 21.31
C ALA A 182 -12.32 4.56 21.58
N ASP A 183 -12.48 4.95 22.84
CA ASP A 183 -13.01 6.26 23.23
C ASP A 183 -12.11 7.42 22.78
N ALA A 184 -10.79 7.28 22.92
CA ALA A 184 -9.83 8.27 22.46
C ALA A 184 -9.86 8.42 20.93
N ALA A 185 -9.95 7.32 20.18
CA ALA A 185 -10.08 7.33 18.73
C ALA A 185 -11.38 8.01 18.27
N ARG A 186 -12.50 7.77 18.96
CA ARG A 186 -13.77 8.47 18.72
C ARG A 186 -13.63 9.97 18.98
N ALA A 187 -13.08 10.35 20.14
CA ALA A 187 -13.03 11.74 20.58
C ALA A 187 -11.99 12.60 19.83
N SER A 188 -10.83 12.02 19.51
CA SER A 188 -9.67 12.78 19.00
C SER A 188 -9.50 12.68 17.49
N LEU A 189 -9.85 11.52 16.92
CA LEU A 189 -9.72 11.25 15.48
C LEU A 189 -11.08 11.27 14.76
N GLY A 190 -12.19 11.30 15.50
CA GLY A 190 -13.54 11.24 14.92
C GLY A 190 -13.88 9.88 14.32
N LEU A 191 -13.24 8.80 14.78
CA LEU A 191 -13.45 7.48 14.20
C LEU A 191 -14.83 6.90 14.58
N PRO A 192 -15.49 6.21 13.64
CA PRO A 192 -16.87 5.72 13.78
C PRO A 192 -16.94 4.37 14.51
N VAL A 193 -16.33 4.27 15.69
CA VAL A 193 -16.43 3.08 16.54
C VAL A 193 -17.73 3.17 17.32
N VAL A 194 -18.70 2.30 17.01
CA VAL A 194 -20.09 2.50 17.45
C VAL A 194 -20.50 1.62 18.62
N GLU A 195 -20.02 0.38 18.67
CA GLU A 195 -20.43 -0.61 19.68
C GLU A 195 -19.32 -1.62 19.93
N TYR A 196 -19.26 -2.17 21.14
CA TYR A 196 -18.37 -3.28 21.46
C TYR A 196 -19.15 -4.44 22.08
N VAL A 197 -18.61 -5.65 21.93
CA VAL A 197 -19.12 -6.87 22.56
C VAL A 197 -17.94 -7.64 23.14
N VAL A 198 -18.16 -8.30 24.27
CA VAL A 198 -17.20 -9.26 24.83
C VAL A 198 -17.63 -10.66 24.39
N THR A 199 -16.68 -11.49 23.98
CA THR A 199 -16.97 -12.90 23.64
C THR A 199 -17.57 -13.61 24.87
N ASP A 200 -18.36 -14.68 24.67
CA ASP A 200 -19.01 -15.37 25.81
C ASP A 200 -18.03 -16.30 26.55
N THR A 201 -16.95 -16.67 25.89
CA THR A 201 -15.89 -17.53 26.41
C THR A 201 -14.53 -17.09 25.85
N PRO A 202 -13.42 -17.29 26.59
CA PRO A 202 -12.09 -16.94 26.12
C PRO A 202 -11.72 -17.64 24.81
N LEU A 203 -11.08 -16.93 23.88
CA LEU A 203 -10.71 -17.49 22.57
C LEU A 203 -9.63 -18.57 22.68
N GLN A 204 -8.77 -18.46 23.70
CA GLN A 204 -7.64 -19.37 23.98
C GLN A 204 -6.73 -19.52 22.75
N VAL A 205 -5.98 -18.44 22.47
CA VAL A 205 -5.01 -18.37 21.38
C VAL A 205 -3.83 -19.34 21.64
N GLU A 206 -3.47 -20.10 20.61
CA GLU A 206 -2.26 -20.93 20.56
C GLU A 206 -1.46 -20.57 19.32
N MET A 207 -0.14 -20.41 19.46
CA MET A 207 0.78 -19.94 18.41
C MET A 207 1.97 -20.90 18.29
N TRP A 208 2.48 -21.10 17.08
CA TRP A 208 3.71 -21.86 16.83
C TRP A 208 4.35 -21.47 15.50
N VAL A 209 5.61 -21.88 15.32
CA VAL A 209 6.29 -21.82 14.02
C VAL A 209 6.05 -23.14 13.29
N ASP A 210 5.63 -23.07 12.03
CA ASP A 210 5.54 -24.25 11.18
C ASP A 210 6.95 -24.83 10.96
N PRO A 211 7.23 -26.08 11.37
CA PRO A 211 8.58 -26.64 11.28
C PRO A 211 9.02 -26.94 9.84
N THR A 212 8.10 -26.95 8.88
CA THR A 212 8.37 -27.27 7.48
C THR A 212 8.73 -26.02 6.69
N CYS A 213 7.99 -24.92 6.90
CA CYS A 213 8.16 -23.69 6.12
C CYS A 213 8.67 -22.48 6.92
N GLY A 214 8.79 -22.59 8.24
CA GLY A 214 9.33 -21.53 9.10
C GLY A 214 8.40 -20.33 9.31
N LYS A 215 7.16 -20.37 8.81
CA LYS A 215 6.16 -19.32 9.01
C LYS A 215 5.58 -19.39 10.42
N SER A 216 5.23 -18.25 11.00
CA SER A 216 4.37 -18.24 12.19
C SER A 216 2.93 -18.58 11.82
N THR A 217 2.27 -19.34 12.69
CA THR A 217 0.88 -19.77 12.51
C THR A 217 0.26 -20.07 13.87
N GLY A 218 -1.02 -20.43 13.88
CA GLY A 218 -1.64 -20.92 15.10
C GLY A 218 -3.15 -21.14 14.97
N ARG A 219 -3.84 -21.10 16.11
CA ARG A 219 -5.30 -21.25 16.16
C ARG A 219 -5.92 -20.58 17.38
N ILE A 220 -7.24 -20.42 17.33
CA ILE A 220 -8.09 -20.17 18.50
C ILE A 220 -8.90 -21.44 18.80
N LYS A 221 -9.07 -21.80 20.07
CA LYS A 221 -9.87 -22.99 20.45
C LYS A 221 -11.37 -22.74 20.38
N ARG A 222 -11.79 -21.47 20.50
CA ARG A 222 -13.21 -21.08 20.53
C ARG A 222 -13.59 -20.17 19.37
N PRO A 223 -13.46 -20.61 18.10
CA PRO A 223 -13.91 -19.83 16.95
C PRO A 223 -15.41 -19.57 16.99
N ASP A 224 -16.19 -20.48 17.56
CA ASP A 224 -17.63 -20.34 17.76
C ASP A 224 -18.01 -19.10 18.59
N SER A 225 -17.22 -18.83 19.63
CA SER A 225 -17.40 -17.68 20.53
C SER A 225 -17.15 -16.36 19.79
N LEU A 226 -16.08 -16.30 18.99
CA LEU A 226 -15.78 -15.17 18.13
C LEU A 226 -16.91 -14.90 17.12
N LEU A 227 -17.35 -15.95 16.41
CA LEU A 227 -18.39 -15.80 15.39
C LEU A 227 -19.72 -15.33 16.00
N ARG A 228 -20.12 -15.84 17.18
CA ARG A 228 -21.32 -15.34 17.90
C ARG A 228 -21.21 -13.86 18.28
N ALA A 229 -20.05 -13.43 18.76
CA ALA A 229 -19.79 -12.04 19.10
C ALA A 229 -19.90 -11.13 17.86
N VAL A 230 -19.22 -11.49 16.76
CA VAL A 230 -19.31 -10.74 15.50
C VAL A 230 -20.74 -10.71 14.96
N ASN A 231 -21.43 -11.86 14.95
CA ASN A 231 -22.81 -11.96 14.50
C ASN A 231 -23.75 -11.01 15.27
N THR A 232 -23.49 -10.83 16.57
CA THR A 232 -24.23 -9.88 17.42
C THR A 232 -24.03 -8.45 16.92
N LEU A 233 -22.78 -8.02 16.71
CA LEU A 233 -22.49 -6.67 16.21
C LEU A 233 -23.06 -6.44 14.80
N VAL A 234 -22.91 -7.40 13.89
CA VAL A 234 -23.38 -7.27 12.50
C VAL A 234 -24.90 -7.17 12.44
N ASN A 235 -25.62 -8.03 13.17
CA ASN A 235 -27.08 -8.09 13.07
C ASN A 235 -27.81 -7.08 13.96
N LEU A 236 -27.30 -6.81 15.16
CA LEU A 236 -27.96 -5.91 16.12
C LEU A 236 -27.47 -4.47 15.96
N ALA A 237 -26.15 -4.27 15.97
CA ALA A 237 -25.54 -2.94 15.88
C ALA A 237 -25.38 -2.43 14.43
N ARG A 238 -25.61 -3.29 13.43
CA ARG A 238 -25.52 -2.97 11.99
C ARG A 238 -24.16 -2.37 11.62
N VAL A 239 -23.09 -2.90 12.21
CA VAL A 239 -21.72 -2.55 11.84
C VAL A 239 -21.36 -3.19 10.50
N ASN A 240 -20.43 -2.57 9.78
CA ASN A 240 -19.95 -3.06 8.48
C ASN A 240 -18.41 -3.17 8.43
N ALA A 241 -17.74 -3.05 9.57
CA ALA A 241 -16.33 -3.39 9.74
C ALA A 241 -16.10 -3.85 11.19
N ILE A 242 -15.16 -4.77 11.40
CA ILE A 242 -14.92 -5.39 12.71
C ILE A 242 -13.45 -5.25 13.09
N ALA A 243 -13.21 -4.72 14.29
CA ALA A 243 -11.94 -4.87 14.98
C ALA A 243 -12.06 -6.00 16.00
N VAL A 244 -11.15 -6.96 15.97
CA VAL A 244 -11.08 -8.04 16.98
C VAL A 244 -9.85 -7.83 17.85
N VAL A 245 -10.04 -7.86 19.16
CA VAL A 245 -8.95 -7.89 20.14
C VAL A 245 -8.96 -9.25 20.84
N GLY A 246 -7.99 -10.10 20.49
CA GLY A 246 -7.78 -11.41 21.11
C GLY A 246 -6.80 -11.34 22.27
N ARG A 247 -6.98 -12.14 23.32
CA ARG A 247 -5.97 -12.31 24.37
C ARG A 247 -4.90 -13.30 23.91
N PHE A 248 -3.67 -12.82 23.76
CA PHE A 248 -2.51 -13.62 23.35
C PHE A 248 -1.69 -14.03 24.57
N PRO A 249 -1.06 -15.21 24.63
CA PRO A 249 -0.21 -15.61 25.77
C PRO A 249 0.93 -14.62 26.08
N ASP A 250 1.24 -14.39 27.36
CA ASP A 250 2.23 -13.39 27.82
C ASP A 250 3.70 -13.86 27.87
N GLU A 251 4.00 -15.17 27.96
CA GLU A 251 5.35 -15.62 28.37
C GLU A 251 5.97 -16.77 27.53
N ASP A 252 7.31 -16.71 27.48
CA ASP A 252 8.34 -17.71 27.13
C ASP A 252 8.38 -18.30 25.72
N VAL A 253 8.29 -17.44 24.69
CA VAL A 253 8.61 -17.88 23.32
C VAL A 253 10.09 -17.62 23.03
N GLU A 254 10.87 -18.70 22.89
CA GLU A 254 12.17 -18.66 22.20
C GLU A 254 12.01 -17.84 20.91
N GLY A 255 12.81 -16.79 20.75
CA GLY A 255 12.79 -15.92 19.58
C GLY A 255 12.08 -14.56 19.75
N MET A 256 11.37 -14.29 20.85
CA MET A 256 10.81 -12.95 21.09
C MET A 256 11.89 -11.87 21.23
N GLU A 257 13.01 -12.19 21.89
CA GLU A 257 14.15 -11.28 21.98
C GLU A 257 14.80 -11.05 20.61
N ASP A 258 14.92 -12.10 19.79
CA ASP A 258 15.41 -11.96 18.42
C ASP A 258 14.51 -11.03 17.61
N TYR A 259 13.19 -11.19 17.70
CA TYR A 259 12.21 -10.29 17.10
C TYR A 259 12.40 -8.83 17.54
N ARG A 260 12.53 -8.59 18.85
CA ARG A 260 12.79 -7.24 19.39
C ARG A 260 14.12 -6.65 18.93
N GLN A 261 15.13 -7.49 18.66
CA GLN A 261 16.40 -7.10 18.04
C GLN A 261 16.35 -6.99 16.51
N GLY A 262 15.18 -7.12 15.90
CA GLY A 262 15.02 -7.01 14.45
C GLY A 262 15.56 -8.24 13.70
N LYS A 263 15.47 -9.42 14.31
CA LYS A 263 15.79 -10.73 13.74
C LYS A 263 14.57 -11.66 13.85
N GLY A 264 14.59 -12.81 13.19
CA GLY A 264 13.52 -13.80 13.34
C GLY A 264 12.17 -13.37 12.73
N ILE A 265 11.11 -14.00 13.20
CA ILE A 265 9.74 -13.83 12.68
C ILE A 265 8.82 -13.33 13.78
N ASP A 266 7.80 -12.54 13.42
CA ASP A 266 6.70 -12.24 14.34
C ASP A 266 5.86 -13.50 14.57
N LEU A 267 5.80 -13.96 15.82
CA LEU A 267 5.06 -15.15 16.24
C LEU A 267 3.56 -14.90 16.36
N LEU A 268 3.15 -13.65 16.59
CA LEU A 268 1.75 -13.25 16.77
C LEU A 268 1.04 -13.23 15.42
N ALA A 269 1.71 -12.64 14.42
CA ALA A 269 1.26 -12.42 13.05
C ALA A 269 0.40 -13.54 12.46
N GLY A 270 0.85 -14.80 12.57
CA GLY A 270 0.13 -15.95 12.02
C GLY A 270 -1.29 -16.13 12.59
N VAL A 271 -1.47 -15.99 13.89
CA VAL A 271 -2.81 -16.11 14.52
C VAL A 271 -3.67 -14.89 14.24
N GLU A 272 -3.10 -13.70 14.17
CA GLU A 272 -3.84 -12.49 13.80
C GLU A 272 -4.50 -12.64 12.41
N ALA A 273 -3.75 -13.21 11.46
CA ALA A 273 -4.27 -13.57 10.15
C ALA A 273 -5.41 -14.59 10.29
N VAL A 274 -5.22 -15.69 11.04
CA VAL A 274 -6.27 -16.71 11.26
C VAL A 274 -7.57 -16.11 11.82
N ILE A 275 -7.48 -15.20 12.80
CA ILE A 275 -8.65 -14.56 13.42
C ILE A 275 -9.39 -13.68 12.41
N SER A 276 -8.67 -12.79 11.73
CA SER A 276 -9.29 -11.88 10.75
C SER A 276 -9.84 -12.63 9.53
N HIS A 277 -9.11 -13.62 9.00
CA HIS A 277 -9.56 -14.49 7.91
C HIS A 277 -10.88 -15.19 8.26
N LEU A 278 -11.00 -15.74 9.47
CA LEU A 278 -12.22 -16.42 9.91
C LEU A 278 -13.43 -15.48 9.86
N VAL A 279 -13.28 -14.25 10.35
CA VAL A 279 -14.35 -13.25 10.35
C VAL A 279 -14.69 -12.79 8.93
N VAL A 280 -13.68 -12.44 8.12
CA VAL A 280 -13.90 -12.00 6.74
C VAL A 280 -14.57 -13.10 5.91
N LYS A 281 -14.13 -14.35 6.07
CA LYS A 281 -14.68 -15.49 5.34
C LYS A 281 -16.16 -15.72 5.67
N GLU A 282 -16.52 -15.64 6.95
CA GLU A 282 -17.90 -15.90 7.40
C GLU A 282 -18.84 -14.73 7.08
N PHE A 283 -18.42 -13.49 7.34
CA PHE A 283 -19.30 -12.32 7.30
C PHE A 283 -19.12 -11.43 6.07
N GLN A 284 -18.07 -11.64 5.27
CA GLN A 284 -17.77 -10.89 4.05
C GLN A 284 -17.70 -9.36 4.24
N ILE A 285 -17.27 -8.92 5.42
CA ILE A 285 -17.04 -7.50 5.76
C ILE A 285 -15.58 -7.31 6.18
N PRO A 286 -15.03 -6.08 6.05
CA PRO A 286 -13.70 -5.77 6.53
C PRO A 286 -13.47 -6.15 7.99
N CYS A 287 -12.37 -6.85 8.24
CA CYS A 287 -11.94 -7.19 9.59
C CYS A 287 -10.43 -6.97 9.72
N ALA A 288 -10.00 -6.52 10.89
CA ALA A 288 -8.61 -6.53 11.28
C ALA A 288 -8.48 -6.84 12.78
N HIS A 289 -7.29 -7.23 13.17
CA HIS A 289 -7.00 -7.75 14.50
C HIS A 289 -5.95 -6.87 15.20
N ALA A 290 -6.04 -6.80 16.53
CA ALA A 290 -4.99 -6.30 17.41
C ALA A 290 -4.81 -7.26 18.59
N PRO A 291 -3.57 -7.67 18.95
CA PRO A 291 -3.37 -8.55 20.09
C PRO A 291 -3.48 -7.75 21.39
N ALA A 292 -4.14 -8.35 22.38
CA ALA A 292 -4.04 -7.94 23.78
C ALA A 292 -2.98 -8.80 24.47
N MET A 293 -1.92 -8.15 24.92
CA MET A 293 -0.82 -8.75 25.68
C MET A 293 -0.44 -7.83 26.84
N SER A 294 0.15 -8.40 27.88
CA SER A 294 0.81 -7.63 28.91
C SER A 294 1.99 -6.86 28.32
N PRO A 295 2.19 -5.59 28.72
CA PRO A 295 3.34 -4.82 28.25
C PRO A 295 4.64 -5.49 28.70
N LEU A 296 5.58 -5.62 27.78
CA LEU A 296 6.91 -6.14 28.09
C LEU A 296 7.69 -5.15 28.96
N PRO A 297 8.69 -5.63 29.73
CA PRO A 297 9.65 -4.76 30.37
C PRO A 297 10.37 -3.86 29.35
N LEU A 298 10.59 -2.60 29.74
CA LEU A 298 11.34 -1.63 28.96
C LEU A 298 12.71 -2.20 28.56
N SER A 299 13.03 -2.15 27.27
CA SER A 299 14.36 -2.46 26.74
C SER A 299 15.04 -1.21 26.21
N SER A 300 16.31 -0.99 26.60
CA SER A 300 17.14 0.09 26.06
C SER A 300 17.84 -0.28 24.75
N SER A 301 17.91 -1.58 24.43
CA SER A 301 18.50 -2.11 23.20
C SER A 301 17.37 -2.68 22.35
N LEU A 302 16.70 -1.82 21.59
CA LEU A 302 15.59 -2.24 20.73
C LEU A 302 15.91 -1.89 19.28
N CYS A 303 15.51 -2.76 18.35
CA CYS A 303 15.56 -2.43 16.93
C CYS A 303 14.57 -1.30 16.61
N PRO A 304 14.97 -0.28 15.84
CA PRO A 304 14.02 0.75 15.39
C PRO A 304 12.80 0.20 14.63
N ARG A 305 12.89 -0.99 14.03
CA ARG A 305 11.80 -1.62 13.29
C ARG A 305 10.70 -2.21 14.20
N SER A 306 11.05 -2.66 15.40
CA SER A 306 10.10 -3.18 16.41
C SER A 306 9.63 -2.10 17.38
N ALA A 307 10.24 -0.91 17.35
CA ALA A 307 9.97 0.17 18.30
C ALA A 307 8.52 0.69 18.30
N ALA A 308 7.79 0.52 17.20
CA ALA A 308 6.38 0.90 17.13
C ALA A 308 5.51 0.14 18.14
N GLU A 309 5.92 -1.07 18.52
CA GLU A 309 5.16 -1.97 19.40
C GLU A 309 5.35 -1.65 20.88
N GLU A 310 6.43 -0.94 21.24
CA GLU A 310 6.73 -0.54 22.62
C GLU A 310 6.03 0.77 23.03
N ILE A 311 5.60 1.57 22.05
CA ILE A 311 5.11 2.93 22.27
C ILE A 311 3.61 2.98 22.57
N GLY A 312 3.16 2.21 23.56
CA GLY A 312 1.80 2.23 24.08
C GLY A 312 1.38 0.90 24.65
N TYR A 313 0.12 0.82 25.07
CA TYR A 313 -0.40 -0.39 25.73
C TYR A 313 -1.15 -1.34 24.80
N THR A 314 -1.42 -0.94 23.56
CA THR A 314 -2.26 -1.70 22.62
C THR A 314 -1.83 -1.45 21.18
N PHE A 315 -2.18 -2.35 20.27
CA PHE A 315 -1.98 -2.20 18.82
C PHE A 315 -3.22 -1.66 18.09
N LEU A 316 -4.30 -1.41 18.84
CA LEU A 316 -5.63 -1.11 18.32
C LEU A 316 -5.77 0.22 17.53
N PRO A 317 -5.02 1.31 17.77
CA PRO A 317 -5.28 2.58 17.08
C PRO A 317 -5.15 2.50 15.56
N CYS A 318 -4.08 1.90 15.04
CA CYS A 318 -3.88 1.79 13.60
C CYS A 318 -4.95 0.91 12.92
N VAL A 319 -5.42 -0.13 13.63
CA VAL A 319 -6.52 -1.00 13.19
C VAL A 319 -7.81 -0.21 13.05
N LEU A 320 -8.20 0.57 14.06
CA LEU A 320 -9.40 1.40 13.99
C LEU A 320 -9.31 2.44 12.86
N ALA A 321 -8.14 3.07 12.70
CA ALA A 321 -7.91 4.03 11.63
C ALA A 321 -8.03 3.40 10.24
N GLY A 322 -7.41 2.24 10.01
CA GLY A 322 -7.51 1.49 8.75
C GLY A 322 -8.94 1.05 8.44
N LEU A 323 -9.60 0.40 9.41
CA LEU A 323 -10.97 -0.09 9.26
C LEU A 323 -12.00 1.02 9.04
N SER A 324 -11.75 2.24 9.51
CA SER A 324 -12.66 3.37 9.31
C SER A 324 -12.95 3.65 7.82
N ARG A 325 -12.04 3.27 6.91
CA ARG A 325 -12.13 3.50 5.47
C ARG A 325 -11.82 2.26 4.61
N ALA A 326 -11.70 1.08 5.22
CA ALA A 326 -11.51 -0.17 4.49
C ALA A 326 -12.66 -0.38 3.47
N PRO A 327 -12.36 -0.78 2.21
CA PRO A 327 -13.40 -0.99 1.21
C PRO A 327 -14.28 -2.18 1.59
N GLN A 328 -15.56 -2.13 1.21
CA GLN A 328 -16.48 -3.26 1.35
C GLN A 328 -16.25 -4.30 0.25
N TYR A 329 -16.56 -5.55 0.55
CA TYR A 329 -16.36 -6.67 -0.37
C TYR A 329 -17.67 -7.01 -1.07
N ILE A 330 -17.66 -7.02 -2.41
CA ILE A 330 -18.84 -7.31 -3.22
C ILE A 330 -18.64 -8.66 -3.92
N ASP A 331 -19.46 -9.65 -3.57
CA ASP A 331 -19.45 -10.95 -4.24
C ASP A 331 -19.96 -10.82 -5.67
N ARG A 332 -19.09 -11.11 -6.64
CA ARG A 332 -19.40 -10.97 -8.07
C ARG A 332 -20.41 -12.00 -8.57
N ASN A 333 -20.65 -13.08 -7.82
CA ASN A 333 -21.67 -14.08 -8.15
C ASN A 333 -23.07 -13.67 -7.68
N SER A 334 -23.18 -12.68 -6.80
CA SER A 334 -24.45 -12.30 -6.14
C SER A 334 -25.31 -11.30 -6.94
N GLY A 335 -24.83 -10.74 -8.06
CA GLY A 335 -25.59 -9.83 -8.92
C GLY A 335 -24.76 -8.75 -9.62
N ALA A 336 -25.45 -7.71 -10.13
CA ALA A 336 -24.84 -6.64 -10.91
C ALA A 336 -23.81 -5.84 -10.10
N LEU A 337 -22.58 -5.75 -10.61
CA LEU A 337 -21.53 -4.88 -10.08
C LEU A 337 -22.06 -3.46 -9.93
N VAL A 338 -21.92 -2.90 -8.72
CA VAL A 338 -22.20 -1.49 -8.49
C VAL A 338 -21.16 -0.66 -9.23
N ASN A 339 -21.60 0.34 -10.00
CA ASN A 339 -20.68 1.25 -10.69
C ASN A 339 -19.63 1.81 -9.73
N GLY A 340 -18.35 1.75 -10.12
CA GLY A 340 -17.22 2.27 -9.35
C GLY A 340 -16.52 1.29 -8.40
N CYS A 341 -16.89 0.00 -8.42
CA CYS A 341 -16.08 -1.03 -7.74
C CYS A 341 -14.78 -1.30 -8.49
N ILE A 342 -13.72 -1.60 -7.75
CA ILE A 342 -12.43 -2.03 -8.29
C ILE A 342 -12.44 -3.55 -8.40
N CYS A 343 -12.05 -4.07 -9.56
CA CYS A 343 -11.96 -5.50 -9.87
C CYS A 343 -10.49 -5.92 -10.06
N ALA A 344 -10.23 -7.23 -10.00
CA ALA A 344 -8.89 -7.77 -10.25
C ALA A 344 -8.31 -7.37 -11.62
N SER A 345 -9.18 -7.19 -12.62
CA SER A 345 -8.80 -6.74 -13.97
C SER A 345 -8.31 -5.31 -14.03
N ASP A 346 -8.57 -4.50 -13.00
CA ASP A 346 -8.16 -3.10 -12.92
C ASP A 346 -6.76 -2.93 -12.32
N ILE A 347 -6.10 -4.03 -11.94
CA ILE A 347 -4.76 -4.02 -11.34
C ILE A 347 -3.70 -3.92 -12.43
N ASP A 348 -2.80 -2.96 -12.27
CA ASP A 348 -1.69 -2.70 -13.20
C ASP A 348 -0.39 -3.34 -12.78
N SER A 349 -0.11 -3.39 -11.47
CA SER A 349 1.09 -4.04 -10.94
C SER A 349 0.88 -4.65 -9.58
N VAL A 350 1.65 -5.70 -9.29
CA VAL A 350 1.69 -6.38 -7.99
C VAL A 350 3.15 -6.49 -7.54
N ILE A 351 3.43 -6.06 -6.32
CA ILE A 351 4.78 -6.01 -5.75
C ILE A 351 4.84 -6.99 -4.58
N LEU A 352 5.83 -7.88 -4.59
CA LEU A 352 6.04 -8.87 -3.54
C LEU A 352 7.53 -9.03 -3.18
N PRO A 353 7.85 -9.55 -1.97
CA PRO A 353 9.12 -10.18 -1.67
C PRO A 353 9.50 -11.23 -2.74
N ILE A 354 10.80 -11.37 -3.02
CA ILE A 354 11.30 -12.23 -4.12
C ILE A 354 10.91 -13.71 -4.00
N ASP A 355 10.69 -14.19 -2.78
CA ASP A 355 10.45 -15.60 -2.44
C ASP A 355 9.01 -15.87 -1.97
N ALA A 356 8.10 -14.90 -2.14
CA ALA A 356 6.72 -14.93 -1.66
C ALA A 356 5.65 -15.13 -2.77
N PHE A 357 6.02 -15.62 -3.95
CA PHE A 357 5.09 -15.73 -5.09
C PHE A 357 4.14 -16.94 -5.02
N GLY A 358 4.28 -17.80 -4.02
CA GLY A 358 3.46 -19.01 -3.84
C GLY A 358 2.10 -18.79 -3.19
N GLY A 359 1.80 -17.57 -2.70
CA GLY A 359 0.51 -17.25 -2.08
C GLY A 359 -0.65 -17.24 -3.10
N GLU A 360 -1.86 -17.56 -2.63
CA GLU A 360 -3.06 -17.68 -3.49
C GLU A 360 -3.32 -16.42 -4.31
N GLY A 361 -3.29 -15.23 -3.69
CA GLY A 361 -3.47 -13.97 -4.40
C GLY A 361 -2.38 -13.70 -5.45
N ALA A 362 -1.12 -14.02 -5.15
CA ALA A 362 -0.01 -13.85 -6.09
C ALA A 362 -0.17 -14.77 -7.32
N LEU A 363 -0.52 -16.03 -7.08
CA LEU A 363 -0.82 -17.01 -8.13
C LEU A 363 -2.05 -16.61 -8.95
N ALA A 364 -3.10 -16.11 -8.32
CA ALA A 364 -4.31 -15.65 -8.98
C ALA A 364 -4.03 -14.47 -9.92
N PHE A 365 -3.29 -13.46 -9.46
CA PHE A 365 -2.87 -12.34 -10.31
C PHE A 365 -1.99 -12.81 -11.47
N ALA A 366 -1.01 -13.68 -11.21
CA ALA A 366 -0.10 -14.18 -12.25
C ALA A 366 -0.82 -15.00 -13.34
N ARG A 367 -1.94 -15.65 -12.99
CA ARG A 367 -2.76 -16.49 -13.89
C ARG A 367 -3.91 -15.73 -14.57
N ASN A 368 -4.14 -14.46 -14.22
CA ASN A 368 -5.26 -13.69 -14.76
C ASN A 368 -5.15 -13.56 -16.29
N SER A 369 -6.14 -14.12 -17.00
CA SER A 369 -6.15 -14.16 -18.47
C SER A 369 -6.71 -12.89 -19.13
N THR A 370 -7.38 -12.02 -18.37
CA THR A 370 -8.06 -10.84 -18.92
C THR A 370 -7.11 -9.64 -18.96
N ASN A 371 -6.45 -9.37 -17.84
CA ASN A 371 -5.42 -8.35 -17.74
C ASN A 371 -4.39 -8.86 -16.72
N LYS A 372 -3.20 -9.21 -17.20
CA LYS A 372 -2.12 -9.73 -16.36
C LYS A 372 -1.33 -8.53 -15.82
N PRO A 373 -1.35 -8.26 -14.50
CA PRO A 373 -0.62 -7.14 -13.95
C PRO A 373 0.89 -7.37 -14.08
N LEU A 374 1.65 -6.27 -14.08
CA LEU A 374 3.10 -6.30 -14.00
C LEU A 374 3.52 -6.82 -12.62
N MET A 375 3.97 -8.07 -12.59
CA MET A 375 4.50 -8.69 -11.37
C MET A 375 5.92 -8.16 -11.10
N ILE A 376 6.17 -7.68 -9.88
CA ILE A 376 7.45 -7.10 -9.47
C ILE A 376 7.96 -7.85 -8.24
N ALA A 377 9.16 -8.41 -8.34
CA ALA A 377 9.78 -9.19 -7.29
C ALA A 377 10.97 -8.44 -6.69
N VAL A 378 10.93 -8.14 -5.39
CA VAL A 378 11.93 -7.31 -4.72
C VAL A 378 12.99 -8.17 -4.03
N GLU A 379 14.21 -8.18 -4.56
CA GLU A 379 15.30 -9.09 -4.13
C GLU A 379 15.80 -8.82 -2.71
N GLU A 380 15.88 -7.55 -2.28
CA GLU A 380 16.27 -7.22 -0.90
C GLU A 380 15.23 -7.66 0.14
N ASN A 381 13.97 -7.85 -0.26
CA ASN A 381 12.94 -8.29 0.65
C ASN A 381 12.83 -9.80 0.61
N GLN A 382 13.64 -10.44 1.45
CA GLN A 382 13.67 -11.90 1.63
C GLN A 382 12.77 -12.30 2.80
N THR A 383 12.27 -13.53 2.73
CA THR A 383 11.42 -14.15 3.76
C THR A 383 11.94 -15.55 4.09
N VAL A 384 11.26 -16.26 4.99
CA VAL A 384 11.52 -17.70 5.23
C VAL A 384 11.04 -18.61 4.09
N LEU A 385 10.39 -18.05 3.07
CA LEU A 385 9.81 -18.79 1.96
C LEU A 385 10.82 -19.06 0.87
N THR A 386 10.40 -19.86 -0.12
CA THR A 386 11.28 -20.22 -1.22
C THR A 386 10.60 -20.15 -2.58
N ASP A 387 9.40 -19.58 -2.64
CA ASP A 387 8.53 -19.56 -3.82
C ASP A 387 8.90 -18.36 -4.71
N THR A 388 9.97 -18.52 -5.49
CA THR A 388 10.43 -17.46 -6.41
C THR A 388 9.65 -17.50 -7.74
N PRO A 389 9.56 -16.36 -8.46
CA PRO A 389 8.93 -16.32 -9.78
C PRO A 389 9.48 -17.38 -10.74
N ASP A 390 10.81 -17.57 -10.77
CA ASP A 390 11.47 -18.55 -11.65
C ASP A 390 11.03 -19.98 -11.35
N LYS A 391 10.93 -20.35 -10.06
CA LYS A 391 10.52 -21.70 -9.65
C LYS A 391 9.08 -21.99 -10.03
N LEU A 392 8.24 -20.97 -10.01
CA LEU A 392 6.81 -21.07 -10.32
C LEU A 392 6.49 -20.82 -11.80
N GLY A 393 7.48 -20.47 -12.62
CA GLY A 393 7.26 -20.10 -14.02
C GLY A 393 6.46 -18.80 -14.19
N ILE A 394 6.51 -17.91 -13.21
CA ILE A 394 5.85 -16.61 -13.22
C ILE A 394 6.79 -15.58 -13.83
N GLU A 395 6.35 -14.94 -14.89
CA GLU A 395 7.03 -13.78 -15.47
C GLU A 395 6.91 -12.58 -14.52
N ALA A 396 8.04 -12.12 -14.00
CA ALA A 396 8.12 -10.97 -13.10
C ALA A 396 9.36 -10.12 -13.42
N VAL A 397 9.24 -8.81 -13.21
CA VAL A 397 10.38 -7.89 -13.20
C VAL A 397 11.05 -8.00 -11.84
N LYS A 398 12.25 -8.57 -11.82
CA LYS A 398 13.07 -8.60 -10.61
C LYS A 398 13.75 -7.25 -10.44
N VAL A 399 13.66 -6.72 -9.23
CA VAL A 399 14.27 -5.45 -8.85
C VAL A 399 15.10 -5.63 -7.59
N SER A 400 16.22 -4.92 -7.49
CA SER A 400 17.10 -5.10 -6.34
C SER A 400 16.49 -4.59 -5.04
N ASN A 401 15.65 -3.55 -5.10
CA ASN A 401 15.09 -2.88 -3.91
C ASN A 401 13.76 -2.16 -4.19
N TYR A 402 13.10 -1.69 -3.14
CA TYR A 402 11.82 -0.96 -3.28
C TYR A 402 11.94 0.39 -3.98
N TRP A 403 13.11 1.05 -3.95
CA TRP A 403 13.30 2.30 -4.72
C TRP A 403 13.20 2.03 -6.21
N GLU A 404 13.81 0.93 -6.64
CA GLU A 404 13.73 0.47 -8.01
C GLU A 404 12.32 -0.02 -8.37
N ALA A 405 11.64 -0.74 -7.46
CA ALA A 405 10.23 -1.13 -7.65
C ALA A 405 9.33 0.09 -7.91
N ILE A 406 9.50 1.16 -7.14
CA ILE A 406 8.78 2.43 -7.30
C ILE A 406 9.11 3.07 -8.66
N GLY A 407 10.38 3.05 -9.07
CA GLY A 407 10.81 3.54 -10.38
C GLY A 407 10.20 2.74 -11.55
N VAL A 408 10.12 1.42 -11.41
CA VAL A 408 9.44 0.53 -12.38
C VAL A 408 7.97 0.90 -12.51
N ILE A 409 7.30 1.17 -11.39
CA ILE A 409 5.88 1.56 -11.37
C ILE A 409 5.66 2.93 -11.99
N ALA A 410 6.53 3.90 -11.69
CA ALA A 410 6.47 5.21 -12.32
C ALA A 410 6.64 5.12 -13.85
N ALA A 411 7.58 4.28 -14.33
CA ALA A 411 7.78 4.03 -15.75
C ALA A 411 6.57 3.34 -16.40
N HIS A 412 6.06 2.27 -15.76
CA HIS A 412 4.92 1.51 -16.27
C HIS A 412 3.65 2.39 -16.34
N LYS A 413 3.38 3.18 -15.30
CA LYS A 413 2.28 4.17 -15.29
C LYS A 413 2.41 5.20 -16.42
N ALA A 414 3.62 5.59 -16.77
CA ALA A 414 3.87 6.52 -17.89
C ALA A 414 3.76 5.85 -19.28
N GLY A 415 3.39 4.56 -19.35
CA GLY A 415 3.33 3.80 -20.60
C GLY A 415 4.70 3.44 -21.17
N ILE A 416 5.76 3.48 -20.35
CA ILE A 416 7.13 3.18 -20.73
C ILE A 416 7.48 1.77 -20.29
N ASP A 417 7.98 0.92 -21.21
CA ASP A 417 8.58 -0.37 -20.85
C ASP A 417 9.77 -0.13 -19.90
N PRO A 418 9.72 -0.59 -18.64
CA PRO A 418 10.79 -0.36 -17.66
C PRO A 418 12.18 -0.83 -18.13
N ASN A 419 12.26 -1.85 -19.00
CA ASN A 419 13.53 -2.30 -19.57
C ASN A 419 14.21 -1.23 -20.43
N SER A 420 13.44 -0.30 -21.01
CA SER A 420 13.97 0.83 -21.78
C SER A 420 14.83 1.77 -20.95
N LEU A 421 14.61 1.81 -19.63
CA LEU A 421 15.37 2.64 -18.70
C LEU A 421 16.64 1.96 -18.21
N ARG A 422 16.87 0.69 -18.59
CA ARG A 422 18.11 -0.02 -18.29
C ARG A 422 19.12 0.20 -19.40
N ARG A 423 20.37 0.48 -19.00
CA ARG A 423 21.51 0.67 -19.92
C ARG A 423 21.60 -0.42 -21.01
N ASN A 424 21.33 -1.67 -20.65
CA ASN A 424 21.39 -2.83 -21.55
C ASN A 424 20.03 -3.56 -21.67
N GLY A 425 18.91 -2.89 -21.39
CA GLY A 425 17.59 -3.55 -21.39
C GLY A 425 16.94 -3.65 -22.76
N ILE A 426 17.33 -2.79 -23.72
CA ILE A 426 16.83 -2.85 -25.09
C ILE A 426 17.71 -3.75 -25.95
N LYS A 427 17.09 -4.77 -26.55
CA LYS A 427 17.70 -5.65 -27.54
C LYS A 427 17.14 -5.33 -28.92
N ASN A 428 17.89 -5.66 -29.97
CA ASN A 428 17.39 -5.57 -31.35
C ASN A 428 16.12 -6.44 -31.51
N ILE A 429 15.14 -5.92 -32.24
CA ILE A 429 13.90 -6.65 -32.57
C ILE A 429 14.28 -7.94 -33.32
N ARG A 430 13.72 -9.08 -32.91
CA ARG A 430 13.96 -10.38 -33.56
C ARG A 430 12.96 -10.59 -34.69
N CYS A 431 13.43 -11.03 -35.86
CA CYS A 431 12.57 -11.51 -36.94
C CYS A 431 12.29 -13.00 -36.75
N ASN A 432 11.05 -13.38 -36.45
CA ASN A 432 10.63 -14.78 -36.49
C ASN A 432 10.19 -15.12 -37.93
N THR A 433 11.05 -15.76 -38.71
CA THR A 433 10.65 -16.35 -39.99
C THR A 433 9.74 -17.53 -39.73
N ILE A 434 8.45 -17.36 -39.99
CA ILE A 434 7.50 -18.47 -40.09
C ILE A 434 7.89 -19.27 -41.34
N VAL A 435 8.54 -20.43 -41.16
CA VAL A 435 8.78 -21.37 -42.27
C VAL A 435 7.50 -22.22 -42.41
N PRO A 436 6.75 -22.13 -43.51
CA PRO A 436 5.63 -23.03 -43.75
C PRO A 436 6.19 -24.42 -44.04
N SER A 437 5.78 -25.43 -43.26
CA SER A 437 6.09 -26.82 -43.55
C SER A 437 5.30 -27.30 -44.77
N TYR A 438 5.77 -26.99 -45.99
CA TYR A 438 5.38 -27.72 -47.18
C TYR A 438 6.42 -28.81 -47.47
N ASN A 439 6.07 -30.05 -47.15
CA ASN A 439 6.66 -31.23 -47.78
C ASN A 439 5.58 -32.30 -47.95
N GLY A 440 4.63 -32.01 -48.84
CA GLY A 440 3.99 -33.05 -49.64
C GLY A 440 4.75 -33.14 -50.95
N CYS A 441 5.65 -34.11 -51.11
CA CYS A 441 6.13 -34.49 -52.43
C CYS A 441 6.19 -36.02 -52.56
N VAL A 442 5.49 -36.45 -53.59
CA VAL A 442 5.13 -37.79 -54.04
C VAL A 442 6.39 -38.60 -54.36
N LYS A 443 6.47 -39.84 -53.85
CA LYS A 443 7.43 -40.84 -54.36
C LYS A 443 6.94 -41.34 -55.73
N ASN A 444 7.60 -40.91 -56.80
CA ASN A 444 7.51 -41.59 -58.10
C ASN A 444 8.68 -42.55 -58.24
N SER A 445 8.32 -43.81 -58.44
CA SER A 445 9.14 -44.96 -58.80
C SER A 445 9.69 -44.84 -60.23
N VAL A 446 10.99 -45.06 -60.43
CA VAL A 446 11.53 -45.50 -61.74
C VAL A 446 12.65 -46.52 -61.52
N MET A 447 12.50 -47.68 -62.16
CA MET A 447 13.45 -48.79 -62.31
C MET A 447 14.68 -48.38 -63.12
N SER A 448 15.85 -48.91 -62.74
CA SER A 448 17.06 -48.95 -63.59
C SER A 448 17.22 -50.34 -64.23
N PRO A 449 17.58 -50.44 -65.52
CA PRO A 449 18.07 -51.68 -66.10
C PRO A 449 19.60 -51.64 -66.33
N ALA A 450 20.16 -52.86 -66.35
CA ALA A 450 21.55 -53.31 -66.60
C ALA A 450 22.52 -53.22 -65.42
#